data_AF-A0A1Q4FTI3-F1
#
_entry.id   AF-A0A1Q4FTI3-F1
#
_cell.length_a   1.000
_cell.length_b   1.000
_cell.length_c   1.000
_cell.angle_alpha   90.00
_cell.angle_beta   90.00
_cell.angle_gamma   90.00
#
_symmetry.space_group_name_H-M   'P 1'
#
loop_
_entity.id
_entity.type
_entity.pdbx_description
1 polymer ?
#
loop_
_entity_poly.entity_id
_entity_poly.type
_entity_poly.pdbx_seq_one_letter_code
_entity_poly.pdbx_strand_id
1 'polypeptide(L)'
;MPPPIDPPVTNCNITPPTTAITPALLASGLPCDATIVPPITLANLQHGFDYYSWLTFLSLNAPAAGGVIGQGAQPGGDAATQWEQWKELSDLMKPGGAAPGAWDAPRTIPAACLALGANKGSRVLSMVGKTPDLLSATVEPFDTGPLIDQHGRYVRYEILVNRPMFEYIVQNDLYSKQGQSAFTTTVDFPSGTVAGGSNGTTGAIMVKAAWMVLGDGDDATAFHTTRAFVYTAPQQNPRIEESCTTATLGLVGLHVAHKTAGAPQWIWSTFEHAANAPEQADIDNGKLRRRYNFYRAGCSGCAANEPPPRPWNPNVQPFANGFTSQIVRVTPITAETGALTRAFTGLLANTVWQNYLLVSTQWPTDPQSKTDPNGVPAPMYLANSTLETYIQGSVPQSSSSCMNCHGNAAATTGRTSDFTFILERAQ
;
A
#
# COMPACT_ATOMS: atom_id res chain seq x y z
N MET A 1 11.75 7.62 29.96
CA MET A 1 10.35 7.20 29.72
C MET A 1 10.22 6.93 28.24
N PRO A 2 9.55 5.84 27.82
CA PRO A 2 9.26 5.62 26.40
C PRO A 2 8.37 6.75 25.86
N PRO A 3 8.45 7.08 24.55
CA PRO A 3 7.54 8.04 23.94
C PRO A 3 6.09 7.52 24.02
N PRO A 4 5.07 8.40 24.06
CA PRO A 4 3.68 7.97 23.97
C PRO A 4 3.45 7.24 22.64
N ILE A 5 2.74 6.10 22.68
CA ILE A 5 2.44 5.30 21.49
C ILE A 5 1.60 6.12 20.52
N ASP A 6 0.47 6.68 20.96
CA ASP A 6 -0.43 7.45 20.09
C ASP A 6 -0.70 8.83 20.71
N PRO A 7 0.24 9.78 20.55
CA PRO A 7 0.11 11.09 21.18
C PRO A 7 -1.09 11.87 20.63
N PRO A 8 -1.71 12.75 21.44
CA PRO A 8 -2.75 13.63 20.96
C PRO A 8 -2.28 14.50 19.79
N VAL A 9 -3.16 14.68 18.80
CA VAL A 9 -3.01 15.59 17.68
C VAL A 9 -4.13 16.62 17.67
N THR A 10 -3.89 17.77 17.05
CA THR A 10 -4.85 18.90 17.00
C THR A 10 -5.27 19.27 15.57
N ASN A 11 -4.91 18.42 14.62
CA ASN A 11 -5.07 18.64 13.18
C ASN A 11 -5.78 17.47 12.48
N CYS A 12 -6.62 16.72 13.18
CA CYS A 12 -7.48 15.73 12.55
C CYS A 12 -8.37 16.41 11.51
N ASN A 13 -8.32 15.92 10.28
CA ASN A 13 -9.20 16.37 9.21
C ASN A 13 -10.62 15.81 9.44
N ILE A 14 -11.55 16.71 9.74
CA ILE A 14 -12.97 16.41 10.00
C ILE A 14 -13.88 16.86 8.86
N THR A 15 -13.31 17.02 7.66
CA THR A 15 -14.05 17.49 6.48
C THR A 15 -15.14 16.47 6.12
N PRO A 16 -16.44 16.85 6.15
CA PRO A 16 -17.50 15.93 5.79
C PRO A 16 -17.50 15.65 4.28
N PRO A 17 -17.94 14.46 3.85
CA PRO A 17 -17.93 14.06 2.44
C PRO A 17 -18.96 14.81 1.57
N THR A 18 -19.79 15.67 2.16
CA THR A 18 -20.66 16.64 1.48
C THR A 18 -19.94 17.94 1.11
N THR A 19 -18.71 18.13 1.58
CA THR A 19 -17.92 19.33 1.29
C THR A 19 -17.56 19.37 -0.20
N ALA A 20 -17.65 20.56 -0.80
CA ALA A 20 -17.26 20.74 -2.19
C ALA A 20 -15.77 20.47 -2.38
N ILE A 21 -15.44 19.72 -3.43
CA ILE A 21 -14.07 19.39 -3.82
C ILE A 21 -13.44 20.64 -4.46
N THR A 22 -12.66 21.37 -3.67
CA THR A 22 -12.01 22.64 -4.05
C THR A 22 -10.54 22.61 -3.64
N PRO A 23 -9.69 23.52 -4.17
CA PRO A 23 -8.26 23.56 -3.81
C PRO A 23 -7.98 23.69 -2.30
N ALA A 24 -8.94 24.17 -1.50
CA ALA A 24 -8.81 24.21 -0.04
C ALA A 24 -8.57 22.82 0.58
N LEU A 25 -9.03 21.74 -0.06
CA LEU A 25 -8.83 20.38 0.44
C LEU A 25 -7.37 19.92 0.38
N LEU A 26 -6.54 20.51 -0.48
CA LEU A 26 -5.11 20.15 -0.58
C LEU A 26 -4.37 20.37 0.75
N ALA A 27 -4.84 21.29 1.58
CA ALA A 27 -4.27 21.62 2.89
C ALA A 27 -5.11 21.10 4.08
N SER A 28 -6.09 20.21 3.83
CA SER A 28 -7.06 19.80 4.87
C SER A 28 -6.51 18.83 5.92
N GLY A 29 -5.34 18.22 5.67
CA GLY A 29 -4.65 17.32 6.60
C GLY A 29 -5.18 15.90 6.58
N LEU A 30 -4.62 15.06 7.45
CA LEU A 30 -4.94 13.64 7.56
C LEU A 30 -6.20 13.43 8.41
N PRO A 31 -7.21 12.69 7.93
CA PRO A 31 -8.34 12.31 8.77
C PRO A 31 -7.91 11.33 9.87
N CYS A 32 -8.38 11.54 11.09
CA CYS A 32 -8.17 10.58 12.19
C CYS A 32 -9.26 9.51 12.27
N ASP A 33 -10.42 9.78 11.67
CA ASP A 33 -11.54 8.84 11.51
C ASP A 33 -12.39 9.24 10.29
N ALA A 34 -13.19 8.32 9.76
CA ALA A 34 -14.15 8.62 8.71
C ALA A 34 -15.30 9.49 9.25
N THR A 35 -15.64 10.55 8.50
CA THR A 35 -16.78 11.40 8.86
C THR A 35 -18.07 10.83 8.26
N ILE A 36 -18.98 10.36 9.11
CA ILE A 36 -20.26 9.79 8.71
C ILE A 36 -21.34 10.87 8.67
N VAL A 37 -22.08 10.96 7.56
CA VAL A 37 -23.14 11.96 7.37
C VAL A 37 -24.46 11.32 6.94
N PRO A 38 -25.62 11.74 7.49
CA PRO A 38 -26.94 11.28 7.03
C PRO A 38 -27.26 11.69 5.57
N PRO A 39 -28.11 10.93 4.85
CA PRO A 39 -28.76 9.70 5.30
C PRO A 39 -27.81 8.49 5.27
N ILE A 40 -27.91 7.62 6.28
CA ILE A 40 -27.06 6.45 6.44
C ILE A 40 -27.55 5.33 5.51
N THR A 41 -27.02 5.32 4.30
CA THR A 41 -27.24 4.26 3.30
C THR A 41 -25.89 3.68 2.89
N LEU A 42 -25.85 2.44 2.40
CA LEU A 42 -24.61 1.82 1.97
C LEU A 42 -23.87 2.67 0.91
N ALA A 43 -24.62 3.24 -0.05
CA ALA A 43 -24.05 4.12 -1.08
C ALA A 43 -23.44 5.41 -0.50
N ASN A 44 -24.12 6.07 0.43
CA ASN A 44 -23.60 7.29 1.05
C ASN A 44 -22.41 7.01 1.98
N LEU A 45 -22.42 5.88 2.67
CA LEU A 45 -21.29 5.43 3.48
C LEU A 45 -20.09 5.12 2.58
N GLN A 46 -20.30 4.40 1.47
CA GLN A 46 -19.24 4.12 0.50
C GLN A 46 -18.62 5.43 -0.04
N HIS A 47 -19.45 6.39 -0.45
CA HIS A 47 -18.97 7.72 -0.86
C HIS A 47 -18.17 8.41 0.26
N GLY A 48 -18.63 8.32 1.51
CA GLY A 48 -17.93 8.86 2.67
C GLY A 48 -16.55 8.26 2.90
N PHE A 49 -16.42 6.94 2.81
CA PHE A 49 -15.15 6.23 2.94
C PHE A 49 -14.23 6.46 1.74
N ASP A 50 -14.76 6.51 0.52
CA ASP A 50 -13.97 6.87 -0.66
C ASP A 50 -13.45 8.32 -0.57
N TYR A 51 -14.25 9.26 -0.06
CA TYR A 51 -13.85 10.66 0.18
C TYR A 51 -12.78 10.74 1.27
N TYR A 52 -12.95 10.01 2.38
CA TYR A 52 -11.93 9.86 3.42
C TYR A 52 -10.60 9.37 2.83
N SER A 53 -10.64 8.35 1.96
CA SER A 53 -9.43 7.82 1.33
C SER A 53 -8.75 8.85 0.43
N TRP A 54 -9.50 9.69 -0.28
CA TRP A 54 -8.93 10.80 -1.04
C TRP A 54 -8.29 11.85 -0.13
N LEU A 55 -8.90 12.23 1.00
CA LEU A 55 -8.28 13.14 1.96
C LEU A 55 -6.97 12.55 2.52
N THR A 56 -6.97 11.25 2.84
CA THR A 56 -5.78 10.50 3.24
C THR A 56 -4.72 10.50 2.13
N PHE A 57 -5.11 10.29 0.87
CA PHE A 57 -4.20 10.35 -0.27
C PHE A 57 -3.56 11.72 -0.44
N LEU A 58 -4.33 12.81 -0.36
CA LEU A 58 -3.82 14.18 -0.44
C LEU A 58 -2.81 14.46 0.67
N SER A 59 -3.11 14.03 1.91
CA SER A 59 -2.25 14.28 3.06
C SER A 59 -0.98 13.45 3.05
N LEU A 60 -1.08 12.15 2.76
CA LEU A 60 0.08 11.26 2.81
C LEU A 60 1.04 11.52 1.64
N ASN A 61 0.53 11.93 0.48
CA ASN A 61 1.34 12.27 -0.69
C ASN A 61 1.77 13.75 -0.74
N ALA A 62 1.49 14.54 0.31
CA ALA A 62 2.07 15.87 0.45
C ALA A 62 3.60 15.78 0.63
N PRO A 63 4.37 16.81 0.23
CA PRO A 63 5.82 16.80 0.38
C PRO A 63 6.24 16.63 1.84
N ALA A 64 7.17 15.70 2.12
CA ALA A 64 7.76 15.47 3.44
C ALA A 64 8.41 16.73 4.03
N ALA A 65 8.93 17.61 3.17
CA ALA A 65 9.53 18.88 3.55
C ALA A 65 8.51 19.96 3.92
N GLY A 66 7.21 19.67 3.84
CA GLY A 66 6.11 20.61 4.07
C GLY A 66 5.51 21.16 2.77
N GLY A 67 4.29 21.67 2.88
CA GLY A 67 3.46 22.10 1.75
C GLY A 67 2.32 21.13 1.46
N VAL A 68 1.73 21.24 0.28
CA VAL A 68 0.62 20.37 -0.16
C VAL A 68 1.04 19.55 -1.37
N ILE A 69 0.34 18.43 -1.58
CA ILE A 69 0.51 17.56 -2.75
C ILE A 69 0.50 18.37 -4.07
N GLY A 70 1.39 18.00 -5.00
CA GLY A 70 1.51 18.67 -6.30
C GLY A 70 2.31 19.98 -6.31
N GLN A 71 2.91 20.39 -5.18
CA GLN A 71 3.78 21.57 -5.09
C GLN A 71 5.26 21.23 -4.86
N GLY A 72 5.65 19.99 -5.16
CA GLY A 72 7.02 19.56 -5.08
C GLY A 72 7.92 20.21 -6.14
N ALA A 73 9.24 20.17 -5.89
CA ALA A 73 10.23 20.78 -6.76
C ALA A 73 10.58 19.94 -8.01
N GLN A 74 10.16 18.67 -8.05
CA GLN A 74 10.40 17.79 -9.20
C GLN A 74 9.32 18.00 -10.29
N PRO A 75 9.57 17.57 -11.54
CA PRO A 75 8.59 17.67 -12.62
C PRO A 75 7.19 17.15 -12.23
N GLY A 76 6.15 17.82 -12.69
CA GLY A 76 4.77 17.49 -12.31
C GLY A 76 4.46 17.73 -10.83
N GLY A 77 5.17 18.65 -10.16
CA GLY A 77 4.90 18.99 -8.76
C GLY A 77 5.25 17.85 -7.79
N ASP A 78 6.16 16.97 -8.20
CA ASP A 78 6.52 15.77 -7.46
C ASP A 78 7.56 16.06 -6.35
N ALA A 79 7.50 15.28 -5.27
CA ALA A 79 8.41 15.34 -4.14
C ALA A 79 8.33 14.06 -3.32
N ALA A 80 9.36 13.80 -2.51
CA ALA A 80 9.28 12.77 -1.48
C ALA A 80 8.07 13.04 -0.57
N THR A 81 7.24 12.03 -0.39
CA THR A 81 5.97 12.06 0.33
C THR A 81 6.15 11.82 1.82
N GLN A 82 5.13 12.15 2.62
CA GLN A 82 5.16 11.99 4.08
C GLN A 82 5.41 10.53 4.49
N TRP A 83 4.76 9.58 3.82
CA TRP A 83 4.84 8.16 4.17
C TRP A 83 6.19 7.53 3.81
N GLU A 84 6.95 8.09 2.88
CA GLU A 84 8.28 7.57 2.51
C GLU A 84 9.33 7.76 3.61
N GLN A 85 9.05 8.63 4.59
CA GLN A 85 9.87 8.83 5.77
C GLN A 85 9.55 7.85 6.91
N TRP A 86 8.51 7.03 6.76
CA TRP A 86 8.09 6.08 7.78
C TRP A 86 9.03 4.87 7.86
N LYS A 87 8.83 4.03 8.88
CA LYS A 87 9.66 2.85 9.12
C LYS A 87 9.25 1.71 8.22
N GLU A 88 10.19 1.22 7.42
CA GLU A 88 10.03 0.03 6.60
C GLU A 88 10.04 -1.21 7.49
N LEU A 89 9.34 -2.25 7.07
CA LEU A 89 9.28 -3.53 7.77
C LEU A 89 10.67 -4.12 8.10
N SER A 90 11.67 -3.94 7.23
CA SER A 90 13.04 -4.43 7.46
C SER A 90 13.79 -3.69 8.57
N ASP A 91 13.42 -2.45 8.87
CA ASP A 91 13.98 -1.71 10.02
C ASP A 91 13.36 -2.15 11.35
N LEU A 92 12.18 -2.77 11.28
CA LEU A 92 11.40 -3.24 12.42
C LEU A 92 11.64 -4.72 12.73
N MET A 93 11.62 -5.59 11.72
CA MET A 93 11.72 -7.04 11.87
C MET A 93 13.15 -7.51 11.55
N LYS A 94 14.08 -7.13 12.44
CA LYS A 94 15.52 -7.31 12.20
C LYS A 94 15.98 -8.76 12.38
N PRO A 95 17.11 -9.14 11.74
CA PRO A 95 17.72 -10.45 11.91
C PRO A 95 17.86 -10.88 13.37
N GLY A 96 17.45 -12.11 13.66
CA GLY A 96 17.51 -12.70 15.00
C GLY A 96 16.64 -12.03 16.06
N GLY A 97 15.63 -11.26 15.65
CA GLY A 97 14.73 -10.55 16.58
C GLY A 97 15.42 -9.38 17.29
N ALA A 98 16.49 -8.83 16.71
CA ALA A 98 17.24 -7.73 17.30
C ALA A 98 16.36 -6.48 17.46
N ALA A 99 16.56 -5.75 18.56
CA ALA A 99 15.83 -4.51 18.83
C ALA A 99 15.96 -3.51 17.64
N PRO A 100 14.83 -2.95 17.17
CA PRO A 100 14.82 -1.84 16.22
C PRO A 100 15.54 -0.61 16.79
N GLY A 101 16.05 0.25 15.89
CA GLY A 101 16.49 1.59 16.30
C GLY A 101 15.28 2.47 16.66
N ALA A 102 15.51 3.64 17.25
CA ALA A 102 14.43 4.60 17.52
C ALA A 102 13.71 5.07 16.23
N TRP A 103 12.56 5.74 16.36
CA TRP A 103 11.80 6.27 15.22
C TRP A 103 12.65 7.14 14.26
N ASP A 104 13.57 7.95 14.76
CA ASP A 104 14.43 8.80 13.92
C ASP A 104 15.75 8.12 13.50
N ALA A 105 15.94 6.84 13.84
CA ALA A 105 17.14 6.11 13.45
C ALA A 105 17.20 5.92 11.92
N PRO A 106 18.38 6.08 11.29
CA PRO A 106 18.52 5.85 9.86
C PRO A 106 18.26 4.38 9.53
N ARG A 107 17.80 4.11 8.30
CA ARG A 107 17.60 2.74 7.80
C ARG A 107 18.90 1.94 7.86
N THR A 108 18.79 0.64 8.10
CA THR A 108 19.94 -0.27 7.96
C THR A 108 20.21 -0.51 6.49
N ILE A 109 21.45 -0.27 6.04
CA ILE A 109 21.83 -0.42 4.63
C ILE A 109 22.56 -1.74 4.45
N PRO A 110 22.08 -2.65 3.58
CA PRO A 110 22.77 -3.90 3.27
C PRO A 110 24.16 -3.66 2.68
N ALA A 111 25.10 -4.58 2.97
CA ALA A 111 26.49 -4.47 2.51
C ALA A 111 26.59 -4.39 0.97
N ALA A 112 25.76 -5.16 0.26
CA ALA A 112 25.68 -5.11 -1.20
C ALA A 112 25.31 -3.71 -1.73
N CYS A 113 24.48 -2.95 -1.01
CA CYS A 113 24.13 -1.58 -1.39
C CYS A 113 25.20 -0.56 -0.98
N LEU A 114 25.87 -0.76 0.17
CA LEU A 114 27.02 0.05 0.57
C LEU A 114 28.14 -0.01 -0.47
N ALA A 115 28.37 -1.19 -1.06
CA ALA A 115 29.34 -1.38 -2.14
C ALA A 115 29.02 -0.56 -3.41
N LEU A 116 27.76 -0.14 -3.58
CA LEU A 116 27.30 0.72 -4.67
C LEU A 116 27.23 2.21 -4.27
N GLY A 117 27.75 2.58 -3.10
CA GLY A 117 27.80 3.95 -2.61
C GLY A 117 26.56 4.41 -1.85
N ALA A 118 25.68 3.48 -1.45
CA ALA A 118 24.60 3.82 -0.52
C ALA A 118 25.19 4.36 0.80
N ASN A 119 24.51 5.34 1.40
CA ASN A 119 24.92 5.99 2.63
C ASN A 119 23.71 6.35 3.49
N LYS A 120 23.95 6.86 4.71
CA LYS A 120 22.87 7.26 5.64
C LYS A 120 21.94 8.27 4.95
N GLY A 121 20.69 7.88 4.72
CA GLY A 121 19.69 8.67 4.00
C GLY A 121 19.38 8.18 2.59
N SER A 122 20.16 7.22 2.07
CA SER A 122 19.82 6.51 0.84
C SER A 122 18.56 5.69 1.04
N ARG A 123 17.62 5.80 0.11
CA ARG A 123 16.46 4.93 0.07
C ARG A 123 16.89 3.55 -0.43
N VAL A 124 16.61 2.54 0.38
CA VAL A 124 16.74 1.13 0.01
C VAL A 124 15.32 0.58 -0.06
N LEU A 125 14.95 0.00 -1.20
CA LEU A 125 13.72 -0.78 -1.31
C LEU A 125 14.13 -2.24 -1.16
N SER A 126 13.93 -2.78 0.03
CA SER A 126 14.10 -4.20 0.26
C SER A 126 12.87 -4.90 -0.30
N MET A 127 13.06 -5.88 -1.17
CA MET A 127 11.91 -6.56 -1.77
C MET A 127 11.05 -7.24 -0.70
N VAL A 128 9.81 -6.76 -0.48
CA VAL A 128 8.83 -7.41 0.40
C VAL A 128 7.62 -7.91 -0.43
N GLY A 129 7.68 -9.06 -1.12
CA GLY A 129 6.46 -9.63 -1.76
C GLY A 129 6.57 -10.68 -2.89
N LYS A 130 5.77 -11.77 -2.79
CA LYS A 130 5.43 -12.99 -3.60
C LYS A 130 6.42 -14.19 -3.92
N THR A 131 6.89 -14.94 -2.90
CA THR A 131 7.45 -16.35 -2.81
C THR A 131 7.67 -16.76 -1.33
N PRO A 132 7.78 -18.06 -0.98
CA PRO A 132 7.63 -18.57 0.39
C PRO A 132 8.46 -17.93 1.52
N ASP A 133 9.71 -17.47 1.29
CA ASP A 133 10.57 -16.96 2.38
C ASP A 133 11.09 -15.51 2.21
N LEU A 134 11.05 -14.93 1.01
CA LEU A 134 11.69 -13.63 0.75
C LEU A 134 10.74 -12.57 0.21
N LEU A 135 9.47 -12.94 0.07
CA LEU A 135 8.55 -12.24 -0.77
C LEU A 135 7.14 -12.41 -0.21
N SER A 136 6.82 -11.67 0.83
CA SER A 136 5.87 -12.20 1.80
C SER A 136 4.98 -11.16 2.50
N ALA A 137 4.94 -9.92 1.98
CA ALA A 137 3.93 -8.91 2.32
C ALA A 137 2.48 -9.27 1.91
N THR A 138 2.30 -10.36 1.17
CA THR A 138 1.01 -10.93 0.72
C THR A 138 1.27 -12.40 0.49
N VAL A 139 1.39 -13.18 1.56
CA VAL A 139 1.08 -14.61 1.46
C VAL A 139 -0.43 -14.69 1.32
N GLU A 140 -0.90 -14.40 0.11
CA GLU A 140 -2.15 -14.98 -0.35
C GLU A 140 -1.95 -16.49 -0.28
N PRO A 141 -2.88 -17.28 0.28
CA PRO A 141 -2.82 -18.75 0.29
C PRO A 141 -2.80 -19.40 -1.11
N PHE A 142 -2.56 -18.63 -2.18
CA PHE A 142 -2.75 -18.97 -3.60
C PHE A 142 -1.48 -18.87 -4.44
N ASP A 143 -0.31 -18.59 -3.84
CA ASP A 143 0.98 -18.72 -4.53
C ASP A 143 1.05 -17.89 -5.84
N THR A 144 0.53 -16.65 -5.78
CA THR A 144 0.13 -15.86 -6.95
C THR A 144 1.29 -15.25 -7.75
N GLY A 145 2.53 -15.28 -7.25
CA GLY A 145 3.71 -14.86 -8.03
C GLY A 145 3.88 -13.36 -8.32
N PRO A 146 5.06 -12.97 -8.83
CA PRO A 146 5.45 -11.58 -9.00
C PRO A 146 4.66 -10.91 -10.12
N LEU A 147 4.56 -9.59 -10.05
CA LEU A 147 4.08 -8.76 -11.15
C LEU A 147 5.26 -8.30 -12.00
N ILE A 148 5.19 -8.55 -13.30
CA ILE A 148 6.23 -8.24 -14.29
C ILE A 148 5.75 -7.14 -15.23
N ASP A 149 6.50 -6.04 -15.35
CA ASP A 149 6.18 -4.92 -16.25
C ASP A 149 6.33 -5.28 -17.74
N GLN A 150 5.94 -4.36 -18.64
CA GLN A 150 6.10 -4.54 -20.09
C GLN A 150 7.56 -4.51 -20.60
N HIS A 151 8.54 -4.23 -19.72
CA HIS A 151 9.97 -4.35 -19.98
C HIS A 151 10.56 -5.66 -19.41
N GLY A 152 9.72 -6.55 -18.87
CA GLY A 152 10.15 -7.80 -18.26
C GLY A 152 10.78 -7.64 -16.88
N ARG A 153 10.55 -6.51 -16.19
CA ARG A 153 11.13 -6.23 -14.87
C ARG A 153 10.15 -6.53 -13.74
N TYR A 154 10.69 -6.93 -12.60
CA TYR A 154 9.90 -7.18 -11.40
C TYR A 154 9.43 -5.87 -10.77
N VAL A 155 8.13 -5.77 -10.50
CA VAL A 155 7.58 -4.75 -9.60
C VAL A 155 8.10 -5.02 -8.19
N ARG A 156 8.52 -3.94 -7.51
CA ARG A 156 9.04 -3.96 -6.14
C ARG A 156 7.96 -3.51 -5.18
N TYR A 157 7.96 -4.07 -3.98
CA TYR A 157 7.00 -3.75 -2.94
C TYR A 157 7.73 -3.38 -1.66
N GLU A 158 7.19 -2.41 -0.95
CA GLU A 158 7.61 -2.06 0.42
C GLU A 158 6.38 -1.96 1.32
N ILE A 159 6.56 -2.26 2.60
CA ILE A 159 5.58 -1.99 3.66
C ILE A 159 6.21 -1.01 4.62
N LEU A 160 5.50 0.07 4.94
CA LEU A 160 5.89 1.04 5.94
C LEU A 160 4.80 1.22 6.99
N VAL A 161 5.21 1.53 8.21
CA VAL A 161 4.31 1.76 9.35
C VAL A 161 4.54 3.15 9.94
N ASN A 162 3.46 3.83 10.29
CA ASN A 162 3.54 5.14 10.93
C ASN A 162 4.06 5.02 12.38
N ARG A 163 4.34 6.17 13.01
CA ARG A 163 4.92 6.22 14.35
C ARG A 163 4.07 5.52 15.41
N PRO A 164 2.73 5.74 15.51
CA PRO A 164 1.91 5.00 16.46
C PRO A 164 2.02 3.49 16.38
N MET A 165 2.00 2.95 15.15
CA MET A 165 2.15 1.52 14.94
C MET A 165 3.56 1.03 15.31
N PHE A 166 4.60 1.78 14.92
CA PHE A 166 5.98 1.47 15.28
C PHE A 166 6.21 1.43 16.79
N GLU A 167 5.77 2.46 17.51
CA GLU A 167 5.97 2.56 18.96
C GLU A 167 5.21 1.46 19.70
N TYR A 168 4.01 1.09 19.24
CA TYR A 168 3.27 -0.04 19.78
C TYR A 168 4.06 -1.36 19.65
N ILE A 169 4.70 -1.60 18.50
CA ILE A 169 5.45 -2.85 18.25
C ILE A 169 6.71 -2.89 19.10
N VAL A 170 7.46 -1.79 19.15
CA VAL A 170 8.71 -1.71 19.91
C VAL A 170 8.46 -1.82 21.41
N GLN A 171 7.48 -1.10 21.94
CA GLN A 171 7.25 -1.07 23.39
C GLN A 171 6.63 -2.35 23.94
N ASN A 172 6.03 -3.18 23.10
CA ASN A 172 5.48 -4.49 23.46
C ASN A 172 6.37 -5.67 22.99
N ASP A 173 7.60 -5.41 22.54
CA ASP A 173 8.56 -6.40 22.03
C ASP A 173 8.02 -7.29 20.89
N LEU A 174 7.02 -6.81 20.14
CA LEU A 174 6.35 -7.55 19.07
C LEU A 174 7.21 -7.69 17.81
N TYR A 175 8.43 -7.15 17.79
CA TYR A 175 9.38 -7.28 16.69
C TYR A 175 10.20 -8.59 16.72
N SER A 176 10.11 -9.39 17.80
CA SER A 176 10.86 -10.63 17.97
C SER A 176 9.95 -11.82 18.30
N LYS A 177 10.33 -13.03 17.89
CA LYS A 177 9.56 -14.25 18.27
C LYS A 177 9.48 -14.44 19.78
N GLN A 178 10.56 -14.10 20.49
CA GLN A 178 10.63 -14.17 21.94
C GLN A 178 9.64 -13.20 22.60
N GLY A 179 9.63 -11.95 22.17
CA GLY A 179 8.71 -10.94 22.71
C GLY A 179 7.25 -11.26 22.41
N GLN A 180 6.94 -11.71 21.19
CA GLN A 180 5.59 -12.18 20.85
C GLN A 180 5.15 -13.41 21.68
N SER A 181 6.09 -14.29 22.03
CA SER A 181 5.80 -15.43 22.92
C SER A 181 5.48 -14.97 24.35
N ALA A 182 6.19 -13.94 24.82
CA ALA A 182 5.99 -13.33 26.14
C ALA A 182 4.75 -12.41 26.22
N PHE A 183 4.30 -11.84 25.10
CA PHE A 183 3.11 -11.01 25.02
C PHE A 183 1.84 -11.87 25.09
N THR A 184 1.21 -11.91 26.27
CA THR A 184 0.04 -12.76 26.56
C THR A 184 -1.31 -12.07 26.34
N THR A 185 -1.30 -10.76 26.10
CA THR A 185 -2.49 -9.96 25.78
C THR A 185 -2.85 -10.06 24.29
N THR A 186 -4.02 -9.51 23.93
CA THR A 186 -4.42 -9.39 22.52
C THR A 186 -3.66 -8.26 21.87
N VAL A 187 -3.14 -8.48 20.66
CA VAL A 187 -2.58 -7.40 19.83
C VAL A 187 -3.74 -6.51 19.42
N ASP A 188 -3.63 -5.22 19.73
CA ASP A 188 -4.65 -4.21 19.48
C ASP A 188 -3.92 -2.89 19.19
N PHE A 189 -3.70 -2.60 17.91
CA PHE A 189 -3.00 -1.39 17.49
C PHE A 189 -3.78 -0.12 17.86
N PRO A 190 -3.10 1.01 18.05
CA PRO A 190 -3.75 2.28 18.34
C PRO A 190 -4.79 2.65 17.28
N SER A 191 -5.94 3.16 17.73
CA SER A 191 -7.01 3.60 16.84
C SER A 191 -7.04 5.12 16.77
N GLY A 192 -7.20 5.66 15.56
CA GLY A 192 -7.45 7.08 15.36
C GLY A 192 -8.78 7.49 15.97
N THR A 193 -8.81 8.66 16.61
CA THR A 193 -10.00 9.19 17.30
C THR A 193 -10.19 10.66 16.98
N VAL A 194 -11.42 11.15 17.10
CA VAL A 194 -11.75 12.58 17.10
C VAL A 194 -12.47 12.88 18.42
N ALA A 195 -11.78 13.58 19.33
CA ALA A 195 -12.29 13.91 20.66
C ALA A 195 -13.08 15.23 20.71
N GLY A 196 -12.97 16.07 19.66
CA GLY A 196 -13.71 17.32 19.50
C GLY A 196 -12.97 18.34 18.65
N GLY A 197 -13.66 18.95 17.68
CA GLY A 197 -13.00 19.76 16.65
C GLY A 197 -11.96 18.92 15.91
N SER A 198 -10.77 19.47 15.69
CA SER A 198 -9.63 18.75 15.09
C SER A 198 -8.74 18.03 16.11
N ASN A 199 -9.14 17.96 17.39
CA ASN A 199 -8.37 17.26 18.41
C ASN A 199 -8.68 15.76 18.41
N GLY A 200 -7.66 14.93 18.58
CA GLY A 200 -7.81 13.47 18.52
C GLY A 200 -6.50 12.72 18.63
N THR A 201 -6.46 11.52 18.05
CA THR A 201 -5.25 10.70 17.88
C THR A 201 -5.19 10.18 16.46
N THR A 202 -3.99 9.96 15.92
CA THR A 202 -3.85 9.49 14.53
C THR A 202 -4.18 8.01 14.40
N GLY A 203 -3.80 7.17 15.36
CA GLY A 203 -3.90 5.72 15.24
C GLY A 203 -2.83 5.10 14.35
N ALA A 204 -2.89 3.78 14.22
CA ALA A 204 -1.99 3.00 13.38
C ALA A 204 -2.33 3.13 11.89
N ILE A 205 -1.29 3.36 11.08
CA ILE A 205 -1.37 3.37 9.62
C ILE A 205 -0.26 2.49 9.08
N MET A 206 -0.63 1.63 8.15
CA MET A 206 0.26 0.80 7.37
C MET A 206 0.08 1.14 5.89
N VAL A 207 1.20 1.45 5.23
CA VAL A 207 1.27 1.67 3.79
C VAL A 207 1.94 0.50 3.14
N LYS A 208 1.38 0.01 2.04
CA LYS A 208 2.05 -0.89 1.11
C LYS A 208 2.09 -0.22 -0.26
N ALA A 209 3.30 -0.09 -0.81
CA ALA A 209 3.52 0.58 -2.08
C ALA A 209 4.09 -0.40 -3.10
N ALA A 210 3.63 -0.29 -4.36
CA ALA A 210 4.12 -1.05 -5.50
C ALA A 210 4.86 -0.10 -6.46
N TRP A 211 6.06 -0.49 -6.85
CA TRP A 211 7.01 0.32 -7.59
C TRP A 211 7.50 -0.39 -8.85
N MET A 212 7.31 0.24 -10.00
CA MET A 212 7.88 -0.21 -11.26
C MET A 212 9.23 0.48 -11.47
N VAL A 213 10.27 -0.27 -11.85
CA VAL A 213 11.52 0.36 -12.31
C VAL A 213 11.20 1.13 -13.58
N LEU A 214 11.61 2.39 -13.73
CA LEU A 214 11.41 3.16 -14.95
C LEU A 214 12.61 2.98 -15.88
N GLY A 215 12.38 2.78 -17.17
CA GLY A 215 13.41 2.57 -18.18
C GLY A 215 13.20 3.41 -19.44
N ASP A 216 13.95 3.07 -20.48
CA ASP A 216 13.89 3.77 -21.76
C ASP A 216 12.47 3.71 -22.36
N GLY A 217 11.89 4.88 -22.61
CA GLY A 217 10.54 5.01 -23.18
C GLY A 217 9.40 5.07 -22.15
N ASP A 218 9.71 4.96 -20.86
CA ASP A 218 8.78 5.36 -19.79
C ASP A 218 8.80 6.88 -19.61
N ASP A 219 7.63 7.48 -19.42
CA ASP A 219 7.51 8.91 -19.12
C ASP A 219 7.54 9.12 -17.60
N ALA A 220 8.73 9.40 -17.05
CA ALA A 220 8.89 9.65 -15.62
C ALA A 220 8.02 10.80 -15.09
N THR A 221 7.62 11.76 -15.94
CA THR A 221 6.75 12.87 -15.52
C THR A 221 5.29 12.48 -15.33
N ALA A 222 4.93 11.23 -15.67
CA ALA A 222 3.62 10.68 -15.40
C ALA A 222 3.51 10.00 -14.02
N PHE A 223 4.62 9.74 -13.34
CA PHE A 223 4.67 8.97 -12.09
C PHE A 223 5.16 9.84 -10.93
N HIS A 224 4.70 9.53 -9.71
CA HIS A 224 5.49 9.84 -8.53
C HIS A 224 6.75 8.98 -8.55
N THR A 225 7.92 9.61 -8.48
CA THR A 225 9.20 8.95 -8.70
C THR A 225 10.15 8.98 -7.51
N THR A 226 10.96 7.94 -7.40
CA THR A 226 12.06 7.88 -6.44
C THR A 226 13.30 7.26 -7.06
N ARG A 227 14.47 7.77 -6.69
CA ARG A 227 15.72 7.03 -6.88
C ARG A 227 15.98 6.17 -5.64
N ALA A 228 16.22 4.89 -5.82
CA ALA A 228 16.49 3.97 -4.72
C ALA A 228 17.53 2.91 -5.08
N PHE A 229 18.13 2.34 -4.04
CA PHE A 229 18.83 1.07 -4.11
C PHE A 229 17.80 -0.05 -4.02
N VAL A 230 17.63 -0.81 -5.11
CA VAL A 230 16.74 -1.96 -5.19
C VAL A 230 17.49 -3.19 -4.70
N TYR A 231 17.14 -3.66 -3.51
CA TYR A 231 17.83 -4.73 -2.80
C TYR A 231 17.05 -6.05 -2.84
N THR A 232 17.76 -7.14 -3.12
CA THR A 232 17.27 -8.51 -3.02
C THR A 232 18.11 -9.24 -1.99
N ALA A 233 17.50 -9.65 -0.88
CA ALA A 233 18.19 -10.46 0.13
C ALA A 233 18.42 -11.90 -0.38
N PRO A 234 19.42 -12.61 0.15
CA PRO A 234 19.73 -13.97 -0.28
C PRO A 234 18.68 -14.98 0.19
N GLN A 235 18.29 -15.93 -0.68
CA GLN A 235 17.40 -17.05 -0.37
C GLN A 235 18.11 -18.38 -0.62
N GLN A 236 17.77 -19.41 0.16
CA GLN A 236 18.31 -20.76 -0.05
C GLN A 236 17.40 -21.66 -0.91
N ASN A 237 16.09 -21.47 -0.86
CA ASN A 237 15.13 -22.28 -1.61
C ASN A 237 13.97 -21.47 -2.20
N PRO A 238 13.96 -21.16 -3.52
CA PRO A 238 15.06 -21.42 -4.47
C PRO A 238 16.30 -20.60 -4.11
N ARG A 239 17.48 -21.02 -4.58
CA ARG A 239 18.71 -20.26 -4.34
C ARG A 239 18.67 -18.92 -5.08
N ILE A 240 18.70 -17.84 -4.33
CA ILE A 240 18.78 -16.45 -4.82
C ILE A 240 19.99 -15.83 -4.15
N GLU A 241 20.95 -15.35 -4.94
CA GLU A 241 22.10 -14.63 -4.42
C GLU A 241 21.70 -13.23 -3.93
N GLU A 242 22.40 -12.70 -2.94
CA GLU A 242 22.21 -11.31 -2.54
C GLU A 242 22.53 -10.38 -3.72
N SER A 243 21.69 -9.38 -3.96
CA SER A 243 21.96 -8.37 -4.99
C SER A 243 21.47 -6.99 -4.56
N CYS A 244 22.12 -5.96 -5.10
CA CYS A 244 21.66 -4.59 -5.02
C CYS A 244 21.91 -3.91 -6.36
N THR A 245 21.02 -3.01 -6.77
CA THR A 245 21.16 -2.18 -7.97
C THR A 245 20.57 -0.79 -7.70
N THR A 246 20.94 0.22 -8.47
CA THR A 246 20.33 1.55 -8.37
C THR A 246 19.34 1.75 -9.50
N ALA A 247 18.14 2.25 -9.19
CA ALA A 247 17.09 2.50 -10.16
C ALA A 247 16.30 3.76 -9.83
N THR A 248 15.73 4.38 -10.86
CA THR A 248 14.56 5.27 -10.71
C THR A 248 13.31 4.41 -10.80
N LEU A 249 12.40 4.54 -9.84
CA LEU A 249 11.14 3.82 -9.80
C LEU A 249 9.96 4.79 -9.86
N GLY A 250 8.87 4.34 -10.46
CA GLY A 250 7.59 5.03 -10.49
C GLY A 250 6.56 4.26 -9.66
N LEU A 251 5.80 4.99 -8.83
CA LEU A 251 4.74 4.41 -8.02
C LEU A 251 3.61 3.93 -8.93
N VAL A 252 3.24 2.67 -8.82
CA VAL A 252 2.17 2.04 -9.61
C VAL A 252 1.00 1.57 -8.75
N GLY A 253 1.18 1.40 -7.44
CA GLY A 253 0.11 1.04 -6.50
C GLY A 253 0.39 1.59 -5.11
N LEU A 254 -0.65 2.04 -4.41
CA LEU A 254 -0.57 2.55 -3.05
C LEU A 254 -1.78 2.09 -2.24
N HIS A 255 -1.50 1.35 -1.18
CA HIS A 255 -2.51 0.77 -0.30
C HIS A 255 -2.31 1.30 1.09
N VAL A 256 -3.36 1.87 1.68
CA VAL A 256 -3.32 2.50 2.99
C VAL A 256 -4.34 1.80 3.87
N ALA A 257 -3.86 1.09 4.88
CA ALA A 257 -4.68 0.52 5.94
C ALA A 257 -4.57 1.44 7.16
N HIS A 258 -5.69 2.01 7.60
CA HIS A 258 -5.74 2.95 8.72
C HIS A 258 -6.76 2.47 9.75
N LYS A 259 -6.30 2.19 10.98
CA LYS A 259 -7.18 1.82 12.09
C LYS A 259 -7.78 3.04 12.77
N THR A 260 -9.10 3.09 12.89
CA THR A 260 -9.83 4.18 13.53
C THR A 260 -10.86 3.63 14.51
N ALA A 261 -11.35 4.46 15.43
CA ALA A 261 -12.37 4.04 16.39
C ALA A 261 -13.69 3.67 15.71
N GLY A 262 -14.06 4.36 14.62
CA GLY A 262 -15.22 4.04 13.79
C GLY A 262 -15.06 2.78 12.94
N ALA A 263 -13.82 2.35 12.65
CA ALA A 263 -13.51 1.18 11.85
C ALA A 263 -12.39 0.34 12.50
N PRO A 264 -12.70 -0.43 13.56
CA PRO A 264 -11.70 -1.23 14.28
C PRO A 264 -11.13 -2.40 13.45
N GLN A 265 -11.82 -2.86 12.41
CA GLN A 265 -11.30 -3.79 11.40
C GLN A 265 -10.53 -3.08 10.26
N TRP A 266 -10.15 -1.82 10.51
CA TRP A 266 -9.37 -0.92 9.66
C TRP A 266 -10.12 -0.45 8.41
N ILE A 267 -9.75 0.73 7.92
CA ILE A 267 -10.18 1.28 6.62
C ILE A 267 -9.09 0.96 5.60
N TRP A 268 -9.47 0.33 4.49
CA TRP A 268 -8.56 -0.18 3.47
C TRP A 268 -8.72 0.62 2.18
N SER A 269 -7.80 1.54 1.93
CA SER A 269 -7.82 2.43 0.77
C SER A 269 -6.87 1.91 -0.31
N THR A 270 -7.37 1.72 -1.53
CA THR A 270 -6.57 1.15 -2.62
C THR A 270 -6.49 2.11 -3.81
N PHE A 271 -5.30 2.64 -4.06
CA PHE A 271 -4.99 3.49 -5.20
C PHE A 271 -4.03 2.81 -6.16
N GLU A 272 -4.11 3.18 -7.43
CA GLU A 272 -3.15 2.73 -8.44
C GLU A 272 -2.97 3.73 -9.57
N HIS A 273 -1.89 3.57 -10.33
CA HIS A 273 -1.64 4.38 -11.51
C HIS A 273 -2.62 3.99 -12.63
N ALA A 274 -3.29 4.98 -13.22
CA ALA A 274 -4.38 4.79 -14.19
C ALA A 274 -3.95 4.14 -15.51
N ALA A 275 -2.63 4.03 -15.76
CA ALA A 275 -2.07 3.29 -16.89
C ALA A 275 -1.64 1.86 -16.53
N ASN A 276 -1.99 1.31 -15.36
CA ASN A 276 -1.59 -0.04 -15.00
C ASN A 276 -2.17 -1.12 -15.92
N ALA A 277 -3.49 -1.15 -16.03
CA ALA A 277 -4.23 -2.15 -16.79
C ALA A 277 -5.54 -1.55 -17.33
N PRO A 278 -6.05 -2.03 -18.48
CA PRO A 278 -7.39 -1.70 -18.94
C PRO A 278 -8.47 -2.39 -18.11
N GLU A 279 -9.67 -1.83 -18.11
CA GLU A 279 -10.88 -2.58 -17.76
C GLU A 279 -11.29 -3.50 -18.89
N GLN A 280 -12.01 -4.59 -18.57
CA GLN A 280 -12.54 -5.50 -19.59
C GLN A 280 -13.42 -4.73 -20.61
N ALA A 281 -14.21 -3.77 -20.14
CA ALA A 281 -15.04 -2.94 -21.02
C ALA A 281 -14.21 -2.07 -21.98
N ASP A 282 -13.01 -1.62 -21.60
CA ASP A 282 -12.14 -0.86 -22.49
C ASP A 282 -11.59 -1.73 -23.62
N ILE A 283 -11.27 -2.99 -23.31
CA ILE A 283 -10.84 -3.99 -24.30
C ILE A 283 -11.98 -4.24 -25.28
N ASP A 284 -13.16 -4.58 -24.77
CA ASP A 284 -14.32 -4.98 -25.58
C ASP A 284 -14.79 -3.85 -26.52
N ASN A 285 -14.68 -2.59 -26.06
CA ASN A 285 -15.07 -1.41 -26.84
C ASN A 285 -13.93 -0.80 -27.65
N GLY A 286 -12.72 -1.37 -27.63
CA GLY A 286 -11.55 -0.82 -28.33
C GLY A 286 -11.08 0.54 -27.81
N LYS A 287 -11.37 0.88 -26.54
CA LYS A 287 -11.03 2.15 -25.89
C LYS A 287 -9.73 2.08 -25.08
N LEU A 288 -8.74 1.37 -25.63
CA LEU A 288 -7.47 1.14 -24.96
C LEU A 288 -6.57 2.38 -24.98
N ARG A 289 -5.85 2.61 -23.88
CA ARG A 289 -4.71 3.53 -23.86
C ARG A 289 -3.63 3.04 -24.83
N ARG A 290 -2.83 3.98 -25.32
CA ARG A 290 -1.67 3.68 -26.19
C ARG A 290 -0.67 2.74 -25.51
N ARG A 291 -0.48 2.87 -24.20
CA ARG A 291 0.44 2.07 -23.39
C ARG A 291 -0.17 1.80 -22.02
N TYR A 292 0.11 0.60 -21.51
CA TYR A 292 -0.16 0.21 -20.13
C TYR A 292 1.12 -0.36 -19.50
N ASN A 293 1.24 -0.26 -18.17
CA ASN A 293 2.38 -0.76 -17.40
C ASN A 293 2.40 -2.30 -17.35
N PHE A 294 1.22 -2.93 -17.38
CA PHE A 294 1.05 -4.38 -17.19
C PHE A 294 0.16 -5.05 -18.23
N TYR A 295 -0.11 -4.39 -19.37
CA TYR A 295 -0.95 -4.95 -20.43
C TYR A 295 -0.41 -4.58 -21.82
N ARG A 296 -0.33 -5.57 -22.72
CA ARG A 296 0.00 -5.36 -24.13
C ARG A 296 -1.23 -5.54 -25.01
N ALA A 297 -1.65 -4.45 -25.67
CA ALA A 297 -2.71 -4.52 -26.66
C ALA A 297 -2.30 -5.41 -27.84
N GLY A 298 -3.23 -6.26 -28.30
CA GLY A 298 -2.99 -7.15 -29.44
C GLY A 298 -2.01 -8.30 -29.16
N CYS A 299 -1.70 -8.63 -27.90
CA CYS A 299 -0.94 -9.84 -27.63
C CYS A 299 -1.73 -11.09 -28.03
N SER A 300 -1.18 -11.90 -28.94
CA SER A 300 -1.69 -13.23 -29.26
C SER A 300 -1.08 -14.27 -28.31
N GLY A 301 -1.92 -15.09 -27.67
CA GLY A 301 -1.47 -16.17 -26.78
C GLY A 301 -1.04 -15.74 -25.37
N CYS A 302 -1.24 -14.46 -25.00
CA CYS A 302 -1.09 -14.03 -23.60
C CYS A 302 -2.38 -14.33 -22.82
N ALA A 303 -2.33 -15.24 -21.86
CA ALA A 303 -3.42 -15.43 -20.92
C ALA A 303 -3.50 -14.22 -19.95
N ALA A 304 -4.70 -13.68 -19.77
CA ALA A 304 -4.91 -12.55 -18.88
C ALA A 304 -4.87 -13.01 -17.41
N ASN A 305 -4.27 -12.21 -16.53
CA ASN A 305 -4.24 -12.43 -15.09
C ASN A 305 -3.69 -13.81 -14.68
N GLU A 306 -2.69 -14.32 -15.39
CA GLU A 306 -1.95 -15.54 -15.02
C GLU A 306 -0.57 -15.21 -14.43
N PRO A 307 -0.13 -15.91 -13.37
CA PRO A 307 1.19 -15.70 -12.78
C PRO A 307 2.31 -16.10 -13.76
N PRO A 308 3.50 -15.48 -13.64
CA PRO A 308 4.65 -15.86 -14.45
C PRO A 308 5.11 -17.29 -14.15
N PRO A 309 5.71 -17.99 -15.14
CA PRO A 309 6.25 -19.33 -14.93
C PRO A 309 7.39 -19.33 -13.91
N ARG A 310 7.52 -20.42 -13.16
CA ARG A 310 8.61 -20.65 -12.19
C ARG A 310 9.90 -21.14 -12.89
N PRO A 311 11.07 -21.02 -12.23
CA PRO A 311 11.32 -20.37 -10.93
C PRO A 311 11.36 -18.85 -11.04
N TRP A 312 10.98 -18.16 -9.96
CA TRP A 312 11.11 -16.70 -9.89
C TRP A 312 12.45 -16.32 -9.27
N ASN A 313 13.21 -15.48 -9.97
CA ASN A 313 14.47 -14.93 -9.49
C ASN A 313 14.55 -13.44 -9.87
N PRO A 314 14.37 -12.52 -8.91
CA PRO A 314 14.38 -11.08 -9.17
C PRO A 314 15.76 -10.53 -9.55
N ASN A 315 16.82 -11.35 -9.51
CA ASN A 315 18.14 -11.00 -10.06
C ASN A 315 18.25 -11.26 -11.56
N VAL A 316 17.29 -11.98 -12.17
CA VAL A 316 17.28 -12.32 -13.60
C VAL A 316 16.25 -11.44 -14.30
N GLN A 317 16.72 -10.35 -14.90
CA GLN A 317 15.88 -9.38 -15.61
C GLN A 317 16.54 -8.96 -16.93
N PRO A 318 15.80 -8.83 -18.06
CA PRO A 318 14.37 -9.09 -18.21
C PRO A 318 13.96 -10.54 -17.90
N PHE A 319 12.69 -10.73 -17.53
CA PHE A 319 12.14 -12.03 -17.17
C PHE A 319 12.34 -13.04 -18.32
N ALA A 320 12.65 -14.28 -17.96
CA ALA A 320 13.00 -15.33 -18.92
C ALA A 320 11.94 -15.50 -20.03
N ASN A 321 12.40 -15.86 -21.23
CA ASN A 321 11.57 -16.08 -22.42
C ASN A 321 10.72 -14.87 -22.85
N GLY A 322 11.09 -13.66 -22.42
CA GLY A 322 10.38 -12.43 -22.79
C GLY A 322 8.99 -12.32 -22.18
N PHE A 323 8.74 -12.99 -21.05
CA PHE A 323 7.45 -12.89 -20.35
C PHE A 323 7.23 -11.46 -19.84
N THR A 324 6.02 -10.98 -20.04
CA THR A 324 5.48 -9.75 -19.44
C THR A 324 4.08 -10.07 -18.95
N SER A 325 3.65 -9.44 -17.86
CA SER A 325 2.28 -9.68 -17.37
C SER A 325 1.25 -9.18 -18.38
N GLN A 326 0.08 -9.82 -18.39
CA GLN A 326 -1.07 -9.40 -19.18
C GLN A 326 -2.25 -9.20 -18.23
N ILE A 327 -2.29 -8.04 -17.58
CA ILE A 327 -3.24 -7.75 -16.51
C ILE A 327 -4.46 -7.05 -17.07
N VAL A 328 -5.64 -7.52 -16.67
CA VAL A 328 -6.93 -6.91 -16.99
C VAL A 328 -7.67 -6.70 -15.68
N ARG A 329 -8.25 -5.51 -15.51
CA ARG A 329 -9.15 -5.22 -14.38
C ARG A 329 -10.48 -5.95 -14.59
N VAL A 330 -10.70 -6.98 -13.79
CA VAL A 330 -11.93 -7.80 -13.83
C VAL A 330 -13.04 -7.17 -13.00
N THR A 331 -12.69 -6.63 -11.82
CA THR A 331 -13.63 -5.87 -10.98
C THR A 331 -13.58 -4.39 -11.41
N PRO A 332 -14.62 -3.87 -12.10
CA PRO A 332 -14.61 -2.51 -12.60
C PRO A 332 -14.70 -1.50 -11.46
N ILE A 333 -14.17 -0.30 -11.69
CA ILE A 333 -14.38 0.82 -10.77
C ILE A 333 -15.83 1.29 -10.92
N THR A 334 -16.53 1.48 -9.80
CA THR A 334 -17.92 1.95 -9.83
C THR A 334 -18.03 3.33 -10.49
N ALA A 335 -19.19 3.65 -11.05
CA ALA A 335 -19.41 4.96 -11.69
C ALA A 335 -19.24 6.11 -10.67
N GLU A 336 -19.65 5.88 -9.43
CA GLU A 336 -19.58 6.79 -8.29
C GLU A 336 -18.12 7.02 -7.87
N THR A 337 -17.35 5.96 -7.61
CA THR A 337 -15.91 6.06 -7.28
C THR A 337 -15.13 6.70 -8.42
N GLY A 338 -15.48 6.38 -9.67
CA GLY A 338 -14.89 6.99 -10.86
C GLY A 338 -15.22 8.48 -10.99
N ALA A 339 -16.45 8.90 -10.66
CA ALA A 339 -16.83 10.31 -10.63
C ALA A 339 -16.08 11.09 -9.55
N LEU A 340 -15.95 10.51 -8.36
CA LEU A 340 -15.18 11.09 -7.26
C LEU A 340 -13.70 11.22 -7.62
N THR A 341 -13.12 10.17 -8.21
CA THR A 341 -11.75 10.18 -8.72
C THR A 341 -11.51 11.31 -9.72
N ARG A 342 -12.42 11.55 -10.67
CA ARG A 342 -12.31 12.67 -11.63
C ARG A 342 -12.33 14.03 -10.94
N ALA A 343 -13.12 14.19 -9.88
CA ALA A 343 -13.18 15.44 -9.14
C ALA A 343 -11.87 15.74 -8.40
N PHE A 344 -11.32 14.74 -7.68
CA PHE A 344 -10.04 14.91 -6.97
C PHE A 344 -8.84 15.02 -7.92
N THR A 345 -8.76 14.22 -8.98
CA THR A 345 -7.69 14.36 -9.98
C THR A 345 -7.78 15.68 -10.74
N GLY A 346 -8.98 16.26 -10.88
CA GLY A 346 -9.17 17.63 -11.36
C GLY A 346 -8.50 18.70 -10.49
N LEU A 347 -8.46 18.53 -9.15
CA LEU A 347 -7.68 19.40 -8.26
C LEU A 347 -6.17 19.25 -8.45
N LEU A 348 -5.75 18.08 -8.92
CA LEU A 348 -4.35 17.70 -9.09
C LEU A 348 -3.88 17.90 -10.53
N ALA A 349 -4.64 18.61 -11.35
CA ALA A 349 -4.31 18.86 -12.76
C ALA A 349 -2.91 19.47 -12.92
N ASN A 350 -2.17 18.98 -13.92
CA ASN A 350 -0.78 19.31 -14.21
C ASN A 350 0.23 18.83 -13.17
N THR A 351 -0.17 17.89 -12.30
CA THR A 351 0.74 17.21 -11.36
C THR A 351 0.84 15.72 -11.70
N VAL A 352 1.89 15.03 -11.23
CA VAL A 352 2.02 13.57 -11.37
C VAL A 352 0.83 12.83 -10.76
N TRP A 353 0.25 13.41 -9.71
CA TRP A 353 -0.82 12.82 -8.92
C TRP A 353 -2.16 12.73 -9.65
N GLN A 354 -2.34 13.48 -10.75
CA GLN A 354 -3.53 13.36 -11.61
C GLN A 354 -3.64 11.98 -12.28
N ASN A 355 -2.52 11.23 -12.35
CA ASN A 355 -2.45 9.94 -13.03
C ASN A 355 -2.81 8.76 -12.12
N TYR A 356 -3.26 9.02 -10.89
CA TYR A 356 -3.66 7.99 -9.93
C TYR A 356 -5.17 7.98 -9.74
N LEU A 357 -5.73 6.79 -9.56
CA LEU A 357 -7.15 6.58 -9.32
C LEU A 357 -7.37 5.82 -8.01
N LEU A 358 -8.53 6.04 -7.40
CA LEU A 358 -9.04 5.20 -6.33
C LEU A 358 -9.74 4.00 -6.97
N VAL A 359 -9.36 2.79 -6.58
CA VAL A 359 -10.09 1.57 -6.96
C VAL A 359 -11.40 1.51 -6.18
N SER A 360 -11.30 1.56 -4.85
CA SER A 360 -12.38 1.76 -3.87
C SER A 360 -11.77 1.76 -2.46
N THR A 361 -12.61 1.94 -1.45
CA THR A 361 -12.26 1.82 -0.03
C THR A 361 -13.09 0.72 0.62
N GLN A 362 -12.44 -0.23 1.28
CA GLN A 362 -13.11 -1.30 2.03
C GLN A 362 -13.14 -0.98 3.54
N TRP A 363 -14.31 -1.16 4.16
CA TRP A 363 -14.59 -0.76 5.54
C TRP A 363 -15.66 -1.69 6.18
N PRO A 364 -15.72 -1.77 7.52
CA PRO A 364 -16.69 -2.61 8.23
C PRO A 364 -18.08 -1.96 8.28
N THR A 365 -19.10 -2.62 7.74
CA THR A 365 -20.50 -2.15 7.84
C THR A 365 -21.14 -2.45 9.20
N ASP A 366 -20.67 -3.49 9.88
CA ASP A 366 -21.06 -3.85 11.25
C ASP A 366 -19.82 -4.24 12.06
N PRO A 367 -19.09 -3.25 12.62
CA PRO A 367 -17.88 -3.49 13.38
C PRO A 367 -18.04 -4.39 14.61
N GLN A 368 -19.28 -4.58 15.08
CA GLN A 368 -19.62 -5.38 16.26
C GLN A 368 -20.29 -6.71 15.89
N SER A 369 -20.25 -7.09 14.61
CA SER A 369 -20.87 -8.31 14.11
C SER A 369 -20.39 -9.53 14.89
N LYS A 370 -21.36 -10.30 15.39
CA LYS A 370 -21.12 -11.56 16.11
C LYS A 370 -20.94 -12.76 15.17
N THR A 371 -21.35 -12.62 13.92
CA THR A 371 -21.31 -13.69 12.91
C THR A 371 -20.17 -13.51 11.93
N ASP A 372 -19.70 -12.28 11.72
CA ASP A 372 -18.55 -11.96 10.88
C ASP A 372 -17.56 -11.08 11.67
N PRO A 373 -16.51 -11.66 12.27
CA PRO A 373 -15.53 -10.90 13.06
C PRO A 373 -14.74 -9.90 12.21
N ASN A 374 -14.81 -9.98 10.87
CA ASN A 374 -14.23 -8.99 9.97
C ASN A 374 -15.12 -7.77 9.75
N GLY A 375 -16.23 -7.66 10.48
CA GLY A 375 -17.04 -6.45 10.51
C GLY A 375 -17.96 -6.26 9.30
N VAL A 376 -18.31 -7.35 8.60
CA VAL A 376 -19.15 -7.35 7.39
C VAL A 376 -18.60 -6.37 6.32
N PRO A 377 -17.49 -6.73 5.65
CA PRO A 377 -16.78 -5.81 4.75
C PRO A 377 -17.63 -5.26 3.59
N ALA A 378 -17.53 -3.96 3.34
CA ALA A 378 -18.06 -3.29 2.14
C ALA A 378 -17.01 -2.42 1.46
N PRO A 379 -16.86 -2.49 0.12
CA PRO A 379 -17.42 -3.54 -0.73
C PRO A 379 -16.83 -4.90 -0.37
N MET A 380 -17.53 -5.99 -0.69
CA MET A 380 -17.05 -7.34 -0.39
C MET A 380 -15.70 -7.65 -1.07
N TYR A 381 -15.49 -7.10 -2.26
CA TYR A 381 -14.27 -7.27 -3.05
C TYR A 381 -13.60 -5.92 -3.35
N LEU A 382 -12.28 -5.88 -3.21
CA LEU A 382 -11.40 -4.75 -3.47
C LEU A 382 -10.17 -5.23 -4.26
N ALA A 383 -10.39 -5.71 -5.49
CA ALA A 383 -9.33 -6.24 -6.35
C ALA A 383 -8.53 -5.11 -7.03
N ASN A 384 -7.19 -5.16 -6.97
CA ASN A 384 -6.36 -4.22 -7.74
C ASN A 384 -5.29 -4.89 -8.61
N SER A 385 -4.73 -4.09 -9.53
CA SER A 385 -3.80 -4.59 -10.55
C SER A 385 -2.44 -5.01 -9.98
N THR A 386 -2.08 -4.51 -8.79
CA THR A 386 -0.75 -4.67 -8.20
C THR A 386 -0.67 -5.61 -7.00
N LEU A 387 -1.72 -5.75 -6.18
CA LEU A 387 -1.71 -6.69 -5.05
C LEU A 387 -2.50 -7.96 -5.33
N GLU A 388 -3.77 -7.84 -5.71
CA GLU A 388 -4.65 -9.00 -5.97
C GLU A 388 -4.65 -9.41 -7.45
N THR A 389 -3.57 -9.06 -8.17
CA THR A 389 -3.36 -9.20 -9.61
C THR A 389 -3.97 -10.49 -10.22
N TYR A 390 -3.71 -11.64 -9.60
CA TYR A 390 -4.03 -12.97 -10.13
C TYR A 390 -5.15 -13.68 -9.37
N ILE A 391 -5.78 -12.99 -8.40
CA ILE A 391 -6.92 -13.49 -7.62
C ILE A 391 -8.07 -12.48 -7.67
N GLN A 392 -8.16 -11.73 -8.77
CA GLN A 392 -9.30 -10.90 -9.10
C GLN A 392 -10.51 -11.81 -9.31
N GLY A 393 -11.59 -11.57 -8.56
CA GLY A 393 -12.75 -12.45 -8.63
C GLY A 393 -13.82 -12.16 -7.61
N SER A 394 -14.78 -13.08 -7.52
CA SER A 394 -15.99 -12.98 -6.72
C SER A 394 -16.21 -14.18 -5.80
N VAL A 395 -15.14 -14.84 -5.35
CA VAL A 395 -15.20 -15.94 -4.39
C VAL A 395 -14.83 -15.39 -3.00
N PRO A 396 -15.79 -15.27 -2.06
CA PRO A 396 -15.51 -14.76 -0.72
C PRO A 396 -14.37 -15.52 -0.04
N GLN A 397 -13.55 -14.83 0.77
CA GLN A 397 -12.38 -15.37 1.49
C GLN A 397 -11.21 -15.88 0.61
N SER A 398 -11.40 -16.06 -0.70
CA SER A 398 -10.35 -16.53 -1.62
C SER A 398 -10.04 -15.59 -2.78
N SER A 399 -10.84 -14.56 -2.99
CA SER A 399 -10.55 -13.51 -3.97
C SER A 399 -10.70 -12.14 -3.36
N SER A 400 -9.63 -11.35 -3.48
CA SER A 400 -9.68 -9.90 -3.54
C SER A 400 -10.44 -9.18 -2.41
N SER A 401 -10.20 -9.49 -1.15
CA SER A 401 -10.84 -8.80 -0.02
C SER A 401 -9.83 -8.57 1.11
N CYS A 402 -9.44 -7.32 1.31
CA CYS A 402 -8.38 -6.96 2.26
C CYS A 402 -8.75 -7.37 3.67
N MET A 403 -9.92 -6.96 4.18
CA MET A 403 -10.42 -7.30 5.51
C MET A 403 -10.55 -8.81 5.71
N ASN A 404 -11.06 -9.55 4.73
CA ASN A 404 -11.23 -10.99 4.86
C ASN A 404 -9.89 -11.74 4.86
N CYS A 405 -8.95 -11.35 4.00
CA CYS A 405 -7.62 -11.93 4.00
C CYS A 405 -6.88 -11.59 5.30
N HIS A 406 -6.87 -10.31 5.65
CA HIS A 406 -6.15 -9.79 6.81
C HIS A 406 -6.79 -10.18 8.15
N GLY A 407 -8.07 -10.51 8.20
CA GLY A 407 -8.72 -11.03 9.41
C GLY A 407 -8.10 -12.33 9.93
N ASN A 408 -7.38 -13.06 9.07
CA ASN A 408 -6.63 -14.26 9.44
C ASN A 408 -5.17 -13.98 9.82
N ALA A 409 -4.74 -12.71 9.86
CA ALA A 409 -3.38 -12.36 10.19
C ALA A 409 -3.02 -12.77 11.62
N ALA A 410 -1.85 -13.37 11.75
CA ALA A 410 -1.33 -13.84 13.02
C ALA A 410 0.11 -13.39 13.28
N ALA A 411 0.45 -13.31 14.56
CA ALA A 411 1.81 -13.27 15.07
C ALA A 411 2.51 -14.63 14.85
N THR A 412 3.82 -14.72 15.07
CA THR A 412 4.58 -15.98 14.96
C THR A 412 4.10 -17.07 15.93
N THR A 413 3.30 -16.69 16.92
CA THR A 413 2.68 -17.57 17.91
C THR A 413 1.31 -18.11 17.48
N GLY A 414 0.80 -17.72 16.31
CA GLY A 414 -0.54 -18.07 15.83
C GLY A 414 -1.67 -17.25 16.46
N ARG A 415 -1.36 -16.30 17.36
CA ARG A 415 -2.34 -15.35 17.91
C ARG A 415 -2.70 -14.30 16.87
N THR A 416 -3.96 -13.84 16.86
CA THR A 416 -4.42 -12.77 15.96
C THR A 416 -3.56 -11.52 16.09
N SER A 417 -3.19 -10.92 14.97
CA SER A 417 -2.31 -9.74 14.91
C SER A 417 -3.03 -8.49 14.43
N ASP A 418 -4.32 -8.35 14.76
CA ASP A 418 -5.12 -7.14 14.47
C ASP A 418 -4.98 -6.68 13.01
N PHE A 419 -5.38 -7.58 12.12
CA PHE A 419 -5.40 -7.37 10.67
C PHE A 419 -4.04 -7.10 9.99
N THR A 420 -2.89 -7.37 10.63
CA THR A 420 -1.59 -7.17 9.97
C THR A 420 -0.67 -8.38 9.97
N PHE A 421 -0.21 -8.76 8.77
CA PHE A 421 0.78 -9.82 8.55
C PHE A 421 2.22 -9.35 8.84
N ILE A 422 2.45 -8.15 9.37
CA ILE A 422 3.83 -7.75 9.67
C ILE A 422 4.39 -8.54 10.86
N LEU A 423 3.57 -8.95 11.82
CA LEU A 423 4.05 -9.60 13.04
C LEU A 423 4.57 -11.03 12.80
N GLU A 424 4.04 -11.78 11.82
CA GLU A 424 4.61 -13.08 11.42
C GLU A 424 6.04 -12.97 10.86
N ARG A 425 6.52 -11.74 10.57
CA ARG A 425 7.86 -11.48 10.04
C ARG A 425 8.92 -11.30 11.12
N ALA A 426 8.53 -11.32 12.39
CA ALA A 426 9.48 -11.32 13.50
C ALA A 426 10.41 -12.53 13.40
N GLN A 427 11.71 -12.30 13.62
CA GLN A 427 12.74 -13.34 13.48
C GLN A 427 13.01 -14.09 14.77
#